data_AF-A0A1B6IQK1-F1
#
_entry.id   AF-A0A1B6IQK1-F1
#
_cell.length_a   1.000
_cell.length_b   1.000
_cell.length_c   1.000
_cell.angle_alpha   90.00
_cell.angle_beta   90.00
_cell.angle_gamma   90.00
#
_symmetry.space_group_name_H-M   'P 1'
#
loop_
_entity.id
_entity.type
_entity.pdbx_description
1 polymer ?
#
loop_
_entity_poly.entity_id
_entity_poly.type
_entity_poly.pdbx_seq_one_letter_code
_entity_poly.pdbx_strand_id
1 'polypeptide(L)'
;MRFAAKDLTCGRLKIGGYTTTMRQLIQTFLAKHGTPQVPQPPYSPDMAPCDFWLFPHLKKPLKGTRFESREAIMKKTTADLMAMPKSDFQDCFQKWKRRWNRCVASQGAYFEEN
;
A
#
# COMPACT_ATOMS: atom_id res chain seq x y z
N MET A 1 21.85 5.77 -1.02
CA MET A 1 22.00 5.03 -2.31
C MET A 1 22.54 3.64 -1.99
N ARG A 2 22.04 2.61 -2.69
CA ARG A 2 22.22 1.14 -2.49
C ARG A 2 21.14 0.46 -1.63
N PHE A 3 19.98 0.21 -2.23
CA PHE A 3 19.10 -0.88 -1.80
C PHE A 3 19.65 -2.17 -2.41
N ALA A 4 20.26 -3.02 -1.58
CA ALA A 4 20.64 -4.37 -1.99
C ALA A 4 19.37 -5.22 -2.08
N ALA A 5 18.92 -5.49 -3.30
CA ALA A 5 17.93 -6.51 -3.57
C ALA A 5 18.57 -7.88 -3.30
N LYS A 6 18.20 -8.53 -2.21
CA LYS A 6 18.42 -9.97 -2.02
C LYS A 6 17.08 -10.67 -2.17
N ASP A 7 17.13 -11.72 -2.98
CA ASP A 7 16.04 -12.40 -3.66
C ASP A 7 14.85 -12.80 -2.78
N LEU A 8 13.65 -12.35 -3.18
CA LEU A 8 12.37 -12.88 -2.71
C LEU A 8 11.72 -13.66 -3.87
N THR A 9 12.07 -14.93 -4.01
CA THR A 9 11.37 -15.86 -4.91
C THR A 9 10.08 -16.32 -4.24
N CYS A 10 8.97 -15.63 -4.52
CA CYS A 10 7.62 -16.07 -4.18
C CYS A 10 6.85 -16.39 -5.48
N GLY A 11 6.42 -17.65 -5.62
CA GLY A 11 5.42 -18.11 -6.59
C GLY A 11 5.85 -18.11 -8.08
N ARG A 12 6.39 -19.24 -8.56
CA ARG A 12 6.66 -19.48 -9.99
C ARG A 12 5.39 -20.05 -10.65
N LEU A 13 4.68 -19.26 -11.46
CA LEU A 13 3.60 -19.75 -12.33
C LEU A 13 4.21 -20.17 -13.68
N LYS A 14 3.86 -21.36 -14.19
CA LYS A 14 4.32 -21.84 -15.51
C LYS A 14 3.19 -21.66 -16.53
N ILE A 15 3.42 -20.86 -17.56
CA ILE A 15 2.56 -20.80 -18.75
C ILE A 15 3.47 -21.02 -19.97
N GLY A 16 3.25 -22.11 -20.71
CA GLY A 16 3.85 -22.34 -22.03
C GLY A 16 5.38 -22.35 -22.11
N GLY A 17 6.08 -22.99 -21.15
CA GLY A 17 7.54 -23.18 -21.22
C GLY A 17 8.40 -22.03 -20.71
N TYR A 18 7.82 -20.85 -20.44
CA TYR A 18 8.52 -19.70 -19.88
C TYR A 18 8.24 -19.57 -18.38
N THR A 19 9.27 -19.55 -17.54
CA THR A 19 9.13 -19.31 -16.10
C THR A 19 9.07 -17.82 -15.82
N THR A 20 7.93 -17.19 -16.07
CA THR A 20 7.71 -15.77 -15.74
C THR A 20 7.27 -15.66 -14.28
N THR A 21 8.02 -14.88 -13.49
CA THR A 21 7.61 -14.56 -12.11
C THR A 21 6.37 -13.65 -12.14
N MET A 22 5.46 -13.77 -11.16
CA MET A 22 4.29 -12.89 -11.07
C MET A 22 4.67 -11.40 -11.09
N ARG A 23 5.82 -11.05 -10.51
CA ARG A 23 6.43 -9.71 -10.59
C ARG A 23 6.58 -9.24 -12.04
N GLN A 24 7.19 -10.06 -12.90
CA GLN A 24 7.45 -9.69 -14.29
C GLN A 24 6.15 -9.50 -15.06
N LEU A 25 5.14 -10.34 -14.83
CA LEU A 25 3.83 -10.21 -15.46
C LEU A 25 3.11 -8.91 -15.06
N ILE A 26 3.16 -8.55 -13.78
CA ILE A 26 2.60 -7.29 -13.28
C ILE A 26 3.38 -6.09 -13.85
N GLN A 27 4.71 -6.18 -13.93
CA GLN A 27 5.54 -5.12 -14.49
C GLN A 27 5.30 -4.90 -15.98
N THR A 28 5.19 -5.96 -16.78
CA THR A 28 4.88 -5.84 -18.21
C THR A 28 3.47 -5.30 -18.44
N PHE A 29 2.51 -5.71 -17.61
CA PHE A 29 1.15 -5.15 -17.65
C PHE A 29 1.14 -3.65 -17.34
N LEU A 30 1.78 -3.24 -16.25
CA LEU A 30 1.83 -1.82 -15.85
C LEU A 30 2.59 -0.96 -16.87
N ALA A 31 3.68 -1.50 -17.45
CA ALA A 31 4.41 -0.83 -18.53
C ALA A 31 3.55 -0.68 -19.80
N LYS A 32 2.82 -1.74 -20.18
CA LYS A 32 1.89 -1.71 -21.32
C LYS A 32 0.79 -0.66 -21.14
N HIS A 33 0.33 -0.44 -19.92
CA HIS A 33 -0.68 0.56 -19.58
C HIS A 33 -0.10 1.92 -19.18
N GLY A 34 1.21 2.15 -19.33
CA GLY A 34 1.85 3.44 -19.06
C GLY A 34 1.73 3.90 -17.59
N THR A 35 1.54 2.98 -16.65
CA THR A 35 1.37 3.31 -15.23
C THR A 35 2.73 3.45 -14.55
N PRO A 36 3.13 4.66 -14.12
CA PRO A 36 4.42 4.85 -13.45
C PRO A 36 4.42 4.13 -12.10
N GLN A 37 5.48 3.36 -11.84
CA GLN A 37 5.67 2.68 -10.56
C GLN A 37 6.63 3.46 -9.68
N VAL A 38 6.23 3.69 -8.44
CA VAL A 38 7.13 4.20 -7.40
C VAL A 38 7.82 3.01 -6.75
N PRO A 39 9.17 2.97 -6.70
CA PRO A 39 9.87 1.88 -6.02
C PRO A 39 9.53 1.90 -4.52
N GLN A 40 9.09 0.75 -4.01
CA GLN A 40 8.75 0.55 -2.60
C GLN A 40 9.78 -0.37 -1.94
N PRO A 41 10.41 0.04 -0.83
CA PRO A 41 11.32 -0.82 -0.09
C PRO A 41 10.58 -2.01 0.55
N PRO A 42 11.22 -3.18 0.66
CA PRO A 42 10.65 -4.30 1.40
C PRO A 42 10.39 -3.93 2.87
N TYR A 43 9.27 -4.41 3.42
CA TYR A 43 8.91 -4.26 4.84
C TYR A 43 8.72 -2.82 5.34
N SER A 44 8.29 -1.89 4.50
CA SER A 44 8.05 -0.49 4.90
C SER A 44 6.55 -0.10 4.93
N PRO A 45 5.77 -0.60 5.89
CA PRO A 45 4.34 -0.23 6.02
C PRO A 45 4.16 1.25 6.39
N ASP A 46 5.17 1.87 7.02
CA ASP A 46 5.24 3.30 7.29
C ASP A 46 5.27 4.17 6.02
N MET A 47 5.67 3.57 4.89
CA MET A 47 5.77 4.22 3.59
C MET A 47 4.57 3.95 2.68
N ALA A 48 3.62 3.10 3.09
CA ALA A 48 2.45 2.77 2.29
C ALA A 48 1.21 3.56 2.78
N PRO A 49 0.62 4.45 1.95
CA PRO A 49 -0.58 5.21 2.31
C PRO A 49 -1.76 4.34 2.77
N CYS A 50 -1.87 3.12 2.24
CA CYS A 50 -2.89 2.18 2.66
C CYS A 50 -2.71 1.74 4.12
N ASP A 51 -1.46 1.47 4.52
CA ASP A 51 -1.14 0.93 5.84
C ASP A 51 -1.17 1.99 6.94
N PHE A 52 -0.57 3.16 6.72
CA PHE A 52 -0.51 4.19 7.75
C PHE A 52 -1.77 5.08 7.83
N TRP A 53 -2.57 5.16 6.77
CA TRP A 53 -3.74 6.07 6.73
C TRP A 53 -5.05 5.34 6.48
N LEU A 54 -5.20 4.62 5.35
CA LEU A 54 -6.49 4.06 4.94
C LEU A 54 -7.01 3.00 5.91
N PHE A 55 -6.20 1.99 6.24
CA PHE A 55 -6.65 0.92 7.13
C PHE A 55 -6.98 1.41 8.55
N PRO A 56 -6.18 2.28 9.20
CA PRO A 56 -6.59 2.89 10.45
C PRO A 56 -7.91 3.66 10.34
N HIS A 57 -8.14 4.39 9.24
CA HIS A 57 -9.35 5.16 9.03
C HIS A 57 -10.60 4.25 8.93
N LEU A 58 -10.47 3.09 8.28
CA LEU A 58 -11.56 2.10 8.17
C LEU A 58 -11.72 1.25 9.44
N LYS A 59 -10.62 0.86 10.09
CA LYS A 59 -10.65 0.01 11.28
C LYS A 59 -11.25 0.73 12.49
N LYS A 60 -11.01 2.03 12.65
CA LYS A 60 -11.55 2.84 13.76
C LYS A 60 -13.07 2.71 13.91
N PRO A 61 -13.89 3.02 12.89
CA PRO A 61 -15.35 2.92 13.01
C PRO A 61 -15.85 1.48 12.96
N LEU A 62 -15.03 0.50 12.55
CA LEU A 62 -15.38 -0.93 12.59
C LEU A 62 -15.10 -1.54 13.97
N LYS A 63 -14.22 -0.93 14.75
CA LYS A 63 -13.80 -1.44 16.06
C LYS A 63 -14.96 -1.38 17.05
N GLY A 64 -15.21 -2.50 17.74
CA GLY A 64 -16.25 -2.60 18.76
C GLY A 64 -17.66 -2.90 18.23
N THR A 65 -17.87 -2.84 16.92
CA THR A 65 -19.15 -3.16 16.29
C THR A 65 -19.20 -4.64 15.92
N ARG A 66 -20.26 -5.34 16.35
CA ARG A 66 -20.57 -6.69 15.86
C ARG A 66 -21.46 -6.58 14.62
N PHE A 67 -21.10 -7.31 13.59
CA PHE A 67 -21.88 -7.37 12.36
C PHE A 67 -22.40 -8.80 12.20
N GLU A 68 -23.68 -8.94 11.92
CA GLU A 68 -24.35 -10.23 11.76
C GLU A 68 -24.02 -10.91 10.43
N SER A 69 -23.54 -10.16 9.42
CA SER A 69 -23.25 -10.69 8.09
C SER A 69 -22.10 -9.96 7.39
N ARG A 70 -21.51 -10.63 6.39
CA ARG A 70 -20.46 -10.04 5.53
C ARG A 70 -20.99 -8.84 4.76
N GLU A 71 -22.22 -8.90 4.28
CA GLU A 71 -22.87 -7.86 3.49
C GLU A 71 -23.02 -6.58 4.32
N ALA A 72 -23.34 -6.70 5.61
CA ALA A 72 -23.39 -5.56 6.52
C ALA A 72 -22.03 -4.88 6.68
N ILE A 73 -20.94 -5.66 6.80
CA ILE A 73 -19.57 -5.14 6.86
C ILE A 73 -19.20 -4.41 5.57
N MET A 74 -19.49 -5.02 4.42
CA MET A 74 -19.20 -4.43 3.11
C MET A 74 -19.96 -3.12 2.91
N LYS A 75 -21.27 -3.10 3.20
CA LYS A 75 -22.11 -1.90 3.06
C LYS A 75 -21.58 -0.74 3.90
N LYS A 76 -21.24 -1.03 5.17
CA LYS A 76 -20.73 -0.03 6.10
C LYS A 76 -19.34 0.47 5.68
N THR A 77 -18.43 -0.43 5.29
CA THR A 77 -17.08 -0.05 4.82
C THR A 77 -17.15 0.79 3.55
N THR A 78 -18.05 0.46 2.61
CA THR A 78 -18.26 1.26 1.39
C THR A 78 -18.83 2.64 1.73
N ALA A 79 -19.77 2.74 2.67
CA ALA A 79 -20.31 4.02 3.12
C ALA A 79 -19.21 4.90 3.75
N ASP A 80 -18.37 4.33 4.62
CA ASP A 80 -17.23 5.03 5.22
C ASP A 80 -16.25 5.52 4.15
N LEU A 81 -15.95 4.68 3.14
CA LEU A 81 -15.07 5.05 2.02
C LEU A 81 -15.62 6.22 1.20
N MET A 82 -16.92 6.21 0.91
CA MET A 82 -17.59 7.26 0.12
C MET A 82 -17.76 8.56 0.91
N ALA A 83 -17.79 8.49 2.24
CA ALA A 83 -17.87 9.65 3.10
C ALA A 83 -16.54 10.42 3.22
N MET A 84 -15.40 9.81 2.83
CA MET A 84 -14.10 10.47 2.93
C MET A 84 -14.01 11.64 1.92
N PRO A 85 -13.78 12.87 2.40
CA PRO A 85 -13.66 14.02 1.53
C PRO A 85 -12.35 13.97 0.74
N LYS A 86 -12.34 14.64 -0.42
CA LYS A 86 -11.14 14.77 -1.26
C LYS A 86 -9.96 15.40 -0.52
N SER A 87 -10.21 16.29 0.44
CA SER A 87 -9.20 16.92 1.29
C SER A 87 -8.38 15.88 2.07
N ASP A 88 -9.01 14.83 2.58
CA ASP A 88 -8.31 13.84 3.40
C ASP A 88 -7.33 13.02 2.58
N PHE A 89 -7.67 12.73 1.32
CA PHE A 89 -6.74 12.12 0.38
C PHE A 89 -5.57 13.05 0.07
N GLN A 90 -5.83 14.34 -0.17
CA GLN A 90 -4.78 15.33 -0.43
C GLN A 90 -3.82 15.42 0.77
N ASP A 91 -4.35 15.50 1.98
CA ASP A 91 -3.58 15.53 3.23
C ASP A 91 -2.77 14.25 3.42
N CYS A 92 -3.33 13.08 3.07
CA CYS A 92 -2.61 11.82 3.07
C CYS A 92 -1.39 11.86 2.14
N PHE A 93 -1.53 12.39 0.93
CA PHE A 93 -0.40 12.56 0.01
C PHE A 93 0.66 13.55 0.52
N GLN A 94 0.26 14.62 1.22
CA GLN A 94 1.23 15.54 1.84
C GLN A 94 1.97 14.87 3.01
N LYS A 95 1.26 14.11 3.86
CA LYS A 95 1.86 13.30 4.92
C LYS A 95 2.81 12.26 4.34
N TRP A 96 2.47 11.66 3.20
CA TRP A 96 3.32 10.71 2.51
C TRP A 96 4.64 11.35 2.05
N LYS A 97 4.60 12.55 1.44
CA LYS A 97 5.82 13.31 1.10
C LYS A 97 6.69 13.60 2.33
N ARG A 98 6.07 14.00 3.44
CA ARG A 98 6.79 14.24 4.71
C ARG A 98 7.46 12.97 5.24
N ARG A 99 6.78 11.82 5.16
CA ARG A 99 7.30 10.51 5.54
C ARG A 99 8.51 10.11 4.67
N TRP A 100 8.45 10.35 3.36
CA TRP A 100 9.61 10.17 2.47
C TRP A 100 10.82 11.01 2.89
N ASN A 101 10.61 12.29 3.20
CA ASN A 101 11.70 13.15 3.66
C ASN A 101 12.30 12.67 4.98
N ARG A 102 11.48 12.18 5.91
CA ARG A 102 11.95 11.56 7.17
C ARG A 102 12.72 10.27 6.91
N CYS A 103 12.23 9.39 6.05
CA CYS A 103 12.93 8.16 5.67
C CYS A 103 14.34 8.46 5.13
N VAL A 104 14.47 9.50 4.30
CA VAL A 104 15.77 9.97 3.79
C VAL A 104 16.65 10.51 4.91
N ALA A 105 16.10 11.35 5.80
CA ALA A 105 16.85 11.92 6.93
C ALA A 105 17.33 10.84 7.92
N SER A 106 16.50 9.80 8.14
CA SER A 106 16.82 8.64 8.99
C SER A 106 17.69 7.59 8.30
N GLN A 107 18.20 7.86 7.10
CA GLN A 107 19.00 6.93 6.31
C GLN A 107 18.33 5.55 6.08
N GLY A 108 17.00 5.52 6.02
CA GLY A 108 16.21 4.30 5.86
C GLY A 108 15.86 3.56 7.15
N ALA A 109 16.20 4.09 8.34
CA ALA A 109 15.71 3.56 9.61
C ALA A 109 14.22 3.91 9.83
N TYR A 110 13.52 3.04 10.57
CA TYR A 110 12.14 3.30 11.00
C TYR A 110 12.07 4.55 11.89
N PHE A 111 10.94 5.26 11.80
CA PHE A 111 10.69 6.47 12.58
C PHE A 111 9.26 6.47 13.14
N GLU A 112 9.09 7.05 14.32
CA GLU A 112 7.78 7.24 14.93
C GLU A 112 7.16 8.57 14.51
N GLU A 113 5.83 8.62 14.45
CA GLU A 113 5.08 9.85 14.20
C GLU A 113 4.74 10.50 15.54
N ASN A 114 5.65 11.36 16.04
CA ASN A 114 5.37 12.35 17.08
C ASN A 114 4.46 13.46 16.57
#